data_AF-A0A844M0S8-F1
#
_entry.id   AF-A0A844M0S8-F1
#
_cell.length_a   1.000
_cell.length_b   1.000
_cell.length_c   1.000
_cell.angle_alpha   90.00
_cell.angle_beta   90.00
_cell.angle_gamma   90.00
#
_symmetry.space_group_name_H-M   'P 1'
#
loop_
_entity.id
_entity.type
_entity.pdbx_description
1 polymer ?
#
loop_
_entity_poly.entity_id
_entity_poly.type
_entity_poly.pdbx_seq_one_letter_code
_entity_poly.pdbx_strand_id
1 'polypeptide(L)'
;MKKMFLMLALALSSNQVFANDWEMLAKDGYAAIAKTKLTNRTFDGCEYDKVYQLDVGLYFKCTRYKYLYRYNPDVYILKHAIHDSDKVVIADEEFHGVLLR
;
A
#
# COMPACT_ATOMS: atom_id res chain seq x y z
N MET A 1 -55.21 -21.65 13.00
CA MET A 1 -54.44 -22.30 11.92
C MET A 1 -53.36 -21.33 11.45
N LYS A 2 -52.10 -21.67 11.71
CA LYS A 2 -50.90 -20.88 11.37
C LYS A 2 -50.77 -20.76 9.84
N LYS A 3 -50.72 -19.55 9.30
CA LYS A 3 -50.11 -19.30 7.99
C LYS A 3 -48.88 -18.42 8.21
N MET A 4 -47.77 -19.14 8.35
CA MET A 4 -46.42 -18.64 8.52
C MET A 4 -45.97 -18.12 7.15
N PHE A 5 -45.97 -16.79 6.96
CA PHE A 5 -45.32 -16.17 5.80
C PHE A 5 -43.81 -16.24 6.05
N LEU A 6 -43.14 -17.16 5.34
CA LEU A 6 -41.71 -17.37 5.40
C LEU A 6 -41.02 -16.21 4.66
N MET A 7 -40.43 -15.26 5.39
CA MET A 7 -39.51 -14.28 4.82
C MET A 7 -38.25 -15.00 4.33
N LEU A 8 -38.11 -15.17 3.03
CA LEU A 8 -36.86 -15.58 2.40
C LEU A 8 -36.10 -14.31 1.98
N ALA A 9 -35.55 -13.59 2.96
CA ALA A 9 -34.55 -12.56 2.71
C ALA A 9 -33.19 -13.27 2.56
N LEU A 10 -32.83 -13.66 1.32
CA LEU A 10 -31.46 -14.01 0.99
C LEU A 10 -30.59 -12.76 1.22
N ALA A 11 -29.95 -12.71 2.39
CA ALA A 11 -28.83 -11.82 2.61
C ALA A 11 -27.70 -12.27 1.68
N LEU A 12 -27.61 -11.63 0.51
CA LEU A 12 -26.38 -11.55 -0.27
C LEU A 12 -25.39 -10.73 0.58
N SER A 13 -24.75 -11.39 1.54
CA SER A 13 -23.56 -10.88 2.18
C SER A 13 -22.48 -10.84 1.09
N SER A 14 -22.34 -9.68 0.45
CA SER A 14 -21.19 -9.37 -0.38
C SER A 14 -19.95 -9.45 0.51
N ASN A 15 -19.24 -10.58 0.42
CA ASN A 15 -17.88 -10.65 0.92
C ASN A 15 -17.08 -9.65 0.11
N GLN A 16 -16.85 -8.46 0.65
CA GLN A 16 -15.92 -7.51 0.08
C GLN A 16 -14.52 -8.10 0.26
N VAL A 17 -14.03 -8.77 -0.78
CA VAL A 17 -12.61 -9.12 -0.88
C VAL A 17 -11.89 -7.81 -1.15
N PHE A 18 -11.26 -7.23 -0.13
CA PHE A 18 -10.26 -6.20 -0.32
C PHE A 18 -9.07 -6.88 -0.99
N ALA A 19 -9.01 -6.81 -2.32
CA ALA A 19 -7.77 -7.12 -3.02
C ALA A 19 -6.71 -6.15 -2.48
N ASN A 20 -5.75 -6.68 -1.73
CA ASN A 20 -4.61 -5.88 -1.31
C ASN A 20 -3.70 -5.68 -2.53
N ASP A 21 -3.11 -4.49 -2.67
CA ASP A 21 -2.31 -4.11 -3.83
C ASP A 21 -1.19 -5.12 -4.15
N TRP A 22 -0.78 -5.91 -3.15
CA TRP A 22 0.25 -6.95 -3.22
C TRP A 22 0.06 -8.01 -4.33
N GLU A 23 -1.13 -8.59 -4.49
CA GLU A 23 -1.32 -9.63 -5.52
C GLU A 23 -1.21 -9.03 -6.93
N MET A 24 -1.76 -7.83 -7.12
CA MET A 24 -1.67 -7.09 -8.37
C MET A 24 -0.23 -6.68 -8.66
N LEU A 25 0.51 -6.18 -7.67
CA LEU A 25 1.93 -5.86 -7.79
C LEU A 25 2.77 -7.07 -8.20
N ALA A 26 2.51 -8.23 -7.60
CA ALA A 26 3.18 -9.47 -7.96
C ALA A 26 2.86 -9.92 -9.40
N LYS A 27 1.60 -9.82 -9.82
CA LYS A 27 1.16 -10.07 -11.20
C LYS A 27 1.80 -9.11 -12.19
N ASP A 28 2.00 -7.85 -11.80
CA ASP A 28 2.69 -6.82 -12.55
C ASP A 28 4.23 -6.99 -12.53
N GLY A 29 4.75 -8.08 -11.95
CA GLY A 29 6.17 -8.40 -11.98
C GLY A 29 7.02 -7.71 -10.91
N TYR A 30 6.41 -7.11 -9.89
CA TYR A 30 7.12 -6.52 -8.76
C TYR A 30 7.33 -7.53 -7.63
N ALA A 31 8.51 -7.46 -7.01
CA ALA A 31 8.84 -8.20 -5.80
C ALA A 31 9.49 -7.28 -4.76
N ALA A 32 9.18 -7.49 -3.48
CA ALA A 32 9.83 -6.76 -2.39
C ALA A 32 11.31 -7.14 -2.31
N ILE A 33 12.19 -6.15 -2.42
CA ILE A 33 13.65 -6.31 -2.30
C ILE A 33 14.19 -5.83 -0.95
N ALA A 34 13.41 -5.02 -0.23
CA ALA A 34 13.73 -4.60 1.12
C ALA A 34 12.46 -4.31 1.92
N LYS A 35 12.53 -4.61 3.23
CA LYS A 35 11.58 -4.14 4.25
C LYS A 35 12.34 -3.21 5.19
N THR A 36 11.81 -2.01 5.41
CA THR A 36 12.44 -0.96 6.21
C THR A 36 11.39 -0.12 6.96
N LYS A 37 11.83 0.94 7.60
CA LYS A 37 11.04 1.93 8.32
C LYS A 37 11.46 3.34 7.91
N LEU A 38 10.60 4.30 8.25
CA LEU A 38 10.95 5.71 8.22
C LEU A 38 11.78 6.05 9.46
N THR A 39 12.82 6.87 9.29
CA THR A 39 13.69 7.26 10.40
C THR A 39 12.97 8.05 11.49
N ASN A 40 12.02 8.91 11.12
CA ASN A 40 11.17 9.64 12.07
C ASN A 40 9.94 8.81 12.55
N ARG A 41 9.82 7.57 12.09
CA ARG A 41 8.70 6.63 12.30
C ARG A 41 7.32 7.14 11.92
N THR A 42 7.18 8.33 11.35
CA THR A 42 5.87 8.94 11.14
C THR A 42 5.68 9.18 9.66
N PHE A 43 4.60 8.62 9.12
CA PHE A 43 4.18 8.89 7.77
C PHE A 43 2.84 9.63 7.82
N ASP A 44 2.81 10.82 7.26
CA ASP A 44 1.67 11.72 7.26
C ASP A 44 1.22 12.03 5.82
N GLY A 45 1.35 11.04 4.94
CA GLY A 45 0.94 11.08 3.54
C GLY A 45 1.98 11.68 2.61
N CYS A 46 1.72 11.61 1.32
CA CYS A 46 2.49 12.31 0.30
C CYS A 46 1.89 13.67 -0.02
N GLU A 47 2.73 14.69 0.04
CA GLU A 47 2.58 15.93 -0.70
C GLU A 47 3.59 15.93 -1.86
N TYR A 48 3.39 16.76 -2.88
CA TYR A 48 4.36 16.86 -3.97
C TYR A 48 5.75 17.22 -3.43
N ASP A 49 6.77 16.49 -3.87
CA ASP A 49 8.17 16.63 -3.48
C ASP A 49 8.50 16.42 -2.00
N LYS A 50 7.54 15.99 -1.17
CA LYS A 50 7.80 15.61 0.22
C LYS A 50 8.78 14.44 0.27
N VAL A 51 9.78 14.54 1.14
CA VAL A 51 10.86 13.55 1.26
C VAL A 51 10.80 12.86 2.61
N TYR A 52 10.94 11.53 2.59
CA TYR A 52 11.07 10.70 3.78
C TYR A 52 12.41 9.98 3.78
N GLN A 53 13.13 10.08 4.89
CA GLN A 53 14.34 9.28 5.10
C GLN A 53 13.96 7.88 5.58
N LEU A 54 14.60 6.86 4.98
CA LEU A 54 14.42 5.45 5.32
C LEU A 54 15.64 4.95 6.09
N ASP A 55 15.44 3.99 7.00
CA ASP A 55 16.52 3.43 7.85
C ASP A 55 17.59 2.68 7.07
N VAL A 56 17.33 2.37 5.80
CA VAL A 56 18.29 1.77 4.86
C VAL A 56 19.18 2.80 4.15
N GLY A 57 19.18 4.06 4.60
CA GLY A 57 20.01 5.12 4.04
C GLY A 57 19.51 5.69 2.71
N LEU A 58 18.29 5.36 2.31
CA LEU A 58 17.63 5.90 1.11
C LEU A 58 16.64 7.00 1.48
N TYR A 59 16.28 7.82 0.50
CA TYR A 59 15.19 8.78 0.63
C TYR A 59 14.07 8.45 -0.36
N PHE A 60 12.82 8.50 0.10
CA PHE A 60 11.64 8.40 -0.75
C PHE A 60 11.07 9.81 -0.97
N LYS A 61 11.13 10.30 -2.21
CA LYS A 61 10.50 11.57 -2.60
C LYS A 61 9.18 11.33 -3.31
N CYS A 62 8.10 11.81 -2.72
CA CYS A 62 6.76 11.73 -3.28
C CYS A 62 6.62 12.53 -4.58
N THR A 63 5.95 11.95 -5.58
CA THR A 63 5.67 12.60 -6.89
C THR A 63 4.19 12.84 -7.14
N ARG A 64 3.31 12.44 -6.21
CA ARG A 64 1.88 12.71 -6.25
C ARG A 64 1.34 12.92 -4.85
N TYR A 65 0.30 13.73 -4.73
CA TYR A 65 -0.44 13.87 -3.48
C TYR A 65 -1.22 12.59 -3.15
N LYS A 66 -1.11 12.12 -1.90
CA LYS A 66 -1.93 11.04 -1.35
C LYS A 66 -1.92 11.10 0.17
N TYR A 67 -3.08 11.34 0.79
CA TYR A 67 -3.18 11.43 2.25
C TYR A 67 -3.24 10.04 2.91
N LEU A 68 -2.38 9.81 3.90
CA LEU A 68 -2.44 8.65 4.80
C LEU A 68 -1.59 8.90 6.05
N TYR A 69 -2.23 9.00 7.21
CA TYR A 69 -1.49 9.08 8.48
C TYR A 69 -1.28 7.69 9.09
N ARG A 70 -0.03 7.35 9.41
CA ARG A 70 0.36 6.12 10.12
C ARG A 70 1.58 6.38 11.01
N TYR A 71 1.52 5.88 12.23
CA TYR A 71 2.67 5.79 13.12
C TYR A 71 3.37 4.43 12.97
N ASN A 72 4.69 4.48 12.85
CA ASN A 72 5.63 3.39 12.66
C ASN A 72 5.26 2.37 11.55
N PRO A 73 4.81 2.80 10.35
CA PRO A 73 4.37 1.87 9.31
C PRO A 73 5.54 1.04 8.78
N ASP A 74 5.25 -0.15 8.28
CA ASP A 74 6.20 -0.87 7.42
C ASP A 74 6.35 -0.13 6.08
N VAL A 75 7.58 -0.07 5.59
CA VAL A 75 7.92 0.42 4.25
C VAL A 75 8.53 -0.74 3.49
N TYR A 76 8.00 -1.02 2.30
CA TYR A 76 8.54 -2.01 1.39
C TYR A 76 9.01 -1.32 0.13
N ILE A 77 10.23 -1.66 -0.29
CA ILE A 77 10.78 -1.26 -1.58
C ILE A 77 10.64 -2.45 -2.50
N LEU A 78 9.95 -2.24 -3.62
CA LEU A 78 9.70 -3.25 -4.62
C LEU A 78 10.49 -2.93 -5.89
N LYS A 79 11.03 -3.96 -6.53
CA LYS A 79 11.72 -3.89 -7.83
C LYS A 79 10.93 -4.70 -8.85
N HIS A 80 10.78 -4.17 -10.06
CA HIS A 80 10.24 -4.94 -11.16
C HIS A 80 11.28 -5.96 -11.65
N ALA A 81 10.86 -7.18 -11.98
CA ALA A 81 11.76 -8.28 -12.35
C ALA A 81 12.50 -8.05 -13.69
N ILE A 82 11.84 -7.40 -14.65
CA ILE A 82 12.36 -7.18 -16.02
C ILE A 82 12.74 -5.70 -16.27
N HIS A 83 11.92 -4.75 -15.82
CA HIS A 83 12.12 -3.32 -16.04
C HIS A 83 12.91 -2.67 -14.89
N ASP A 84 13.69 -1.63 -15.21
CA ASP A 84 14.34 -0.81 -14.19
C ASP A 84 13.34 0.19 -13.60
N SER A 85 12.42 -0.33 -12.78
CA SER A 85 11.43 0.46 -12.07
C SER A 85 11.27 -0.01 -10.63
N ASP A 86 11.13 0.98 -9.75
CA ASP A 86 10.92 0.77 -8.32
C ASP A 86 9.51 1.23 -7.94
N LYS A 87 8.92 0.55 -6.95
CA LYS A 87 7.68 0.98 -6.28
C LYS A 87 7.90 0.98 -4.78
N VAL A 88 7.16 1.83 -4.07
CA VAL A 88 7.21 1.92 -2.62
C VAL A 88 5.83 1.70 -2.06
N VAL A 89 5.72 0.74 -1.13
CA VAL A 89 4.49 0.46 -0.38
C VAL A 89 4.70 0.87 1.06
N ILE A 90 3.80 1.69 1.59
CA ILE A 90 3.84 2.18 2.98
C ILE A 90 2.51 1.85 3.62
N ALA A 91 2.55 1.09 4.73
CA ALA A 91 1.34 0.61 5.41
C ALA A 91 0.37 -0.12 4.45
N ASP A 92 0.91 -1.04 3.64
CA ASP A 92 0.18 -1.87 2.68
C ASP A 92 -0.50 -1.11 1.53
N GLU A 93 -0.16 0.16 1.34
CA GLU A 93 -0.63 0.97 0.22
C GLU A 93 0.51 1.43 -0.69
N GLU A 94 0.33 1.37 -2.01
CA GLU A 94 1.28 1.93 -2.98
C GLU A 94 1.32 3.48 -2.89
N PHE A 95 2.52 4.05 -2.94
CA PHE A 95 2.77 5.48 -3.06
C PHE A 95 3.65 5.79 -4.27
N HIS A 96 3.28 6.85 -4.99
CA HIS A 96 4.05 7.31 -6.14
C HIS A 96 5.20 8.22 -5.70
N GLY A 97 6.41 7.84 -6.09
CA GLY A 97 7.60 8.60 -5.80
C GLY A 97 8.84 8.04 -6.47
N VAL A 98 10.00 8.59 -6.10
CA VAL A 98 11.32 8.14 -6.53
C VAL A 98 12.19 7.86 -5.32
N LEU A 99 13.02 6.82 -5.42
CA LEU A 99 14.06 6.54 -4.43
C LEU A 99 15.34 7.30 -4.80
N LEU A 100 15.90 8.02 -3.84
CA LEU A 100 17.13 8.78 -3.97
C LEU A 100 18.23 8.15 -3.09
N ARG A 101 19.48 8.26 -3.55
CA ARG A 101 20.70 7.79 -2.88
C ARG A 101 21.56 8.96 -2.44
#